data_AF-A0A538J411-F1
#
_entry.id   AF-A0A538J411-F1
#
_cell.length_a   1.000
_cell.length_b   1.000
_cell.length_c   1.000
_cell.angle_alpha   90.00
_cell.angle_beta   90.00
_cell.angle_gamma   90.00
#
_symmetry.space_group_name_H-M   'P 1'
#
loop_
_entity.id
_entity.type
_entity.pdbx_description
1 polymer ?
#
loop_
_entity_poly.entity_id
_entity_poly.type
_entity_poly.pdbx_seq_one_letter_code
_entity_poly.pdbx_strand_id
1 'polypeptide(L)'
;MGNFIRHDWFANPWTGFGVITALIVWGAIPFITITVYAGLAQVPQELLEAAAIDGAKPWAVFREVTLPLLMPIFVILTSLSIIWDFQVFQQIWVMLDFRPTSDYYTMAIYAFHQSFQISEYGLGAAIAVVMVLFMFGATLVYLRQMLRTGEVQ
;
A
#
# COMPACT_ATOMS: atom_id res chain seq x y z
N MET A 1 28.10 1.49 19.97
CA MET A 1 26.82 1.76 19.27
C MET A 1 27.14 2.69 18.11
N GLY A 2 26.80 2.31 16.88
CA GLY A 2 27.25 3.00 15.66
C GLY A 2 26.75 4.44 15.60
N ASN A 3 27.61 5.36 15.16
CA ASN A 3 27.30 6.78 15.04
C ASN A 3 26.45 7.02 13.78
N PHE A 4 25.12 7.06 13.95
CA PHE A 4 24.14 7.26 12.86
C PHE A 4 24.15 8.66 12.25
N ILE A 5 24.90 9.62 12.81
CA ILE A 5 24.90 11.04 12.41
C ILE A 5 25.44 11.26 10.98
N ARG A 6 26.19 10.30 10.41
CA ARG A 6 26.70 10.35 9.03
C ARG A 6 26.42 9.06 8.23
N HIS A 7 25.43 8.28 8.65
CA HIS A 7 25.10 7.06 7.91
C HIS A 7 24.32 7.41 6.65
N ASP A 8 24.89 7.13 5.48
CA ASP A 8 24.18 7.21 4.22
C ASP A 8 23.26 5.99 4.08
N TRP A 9 21.96 6.23 4.29
CA TRP A 9 20.92 5.20 4.20
C TRP A 9 20.64 4.76 2.76
N PHE A 10 21.03 5.55 1.75
CA PHE A 10 20.78 5.28 0.33
C PHE A 10 21.96 4.60 -0.37
N ALA A 11 23.13 4.54 0.30
CA ALA A 11 24.30 3.82 -0.18
C ALA A 11 24.04 2.31 -0.41
N ASN A 12 23.11 1.71 0.34
CA ASN A 12 22.63 0.36 0.11
C ASN A 12 21.15 0.40 -0.34
N PRO A 13 20.80 -0.17 -1.51
CA PRO A 13 19.42 -0.17 -2.00
C PRO A 13 18.39 -0.72 -1.01
N TRP A 14 18.74 -1.75 -0.23
CA TRP A 14 17.82 -2.35 0.74
C TRP A 14 17.48 -1.41 1.88
N THR A 15 18.47 -0.68 2.42
CA THR A 15 18.24 0.30 3.47
C THR A 15 17.50 1.52 2.91
N GLY A 16 17.82 1.94 1.68
CA GLY A 16 17.13 3.04 1.02
C GLY A 16 15.65 2.73 0.74
N PHE A 17 15.36 1.54 0.21
CA PHE A 17 13.97 1.07 0.07
C PHE A 17 13.27 0.97 1.43
N GLY A 18 13.97 0.55 2.50
CA GLY A 18 13.42 0.57 3.85
C GLY A 18 12.98 1.97 4.30
N VAL A 19 13.79 3.01 4.03
CA VAL A 19 13.44 4.41 4.32
C VAL A 19 12.26 4.88 3.47
N ILE A 20 12.26 4.57 2.16
CA ILE A 20 11.17 4.90 1.24
C ILE A 20 9.86 4.23 1.70
N THR A 21 9.90 2.94 2.05
CA THR A 21 8.74 2.21 2.57
C THR A 21 8.23 2.82 3.87
N ALA A 22 9.12 3.19 4.80
CA ALA A 22 8.71 3.85 6.04
C ALA A 22 7.97 5.17 5.77
N LEU A 23 8.43 5.97 4.80
CA LEU A 23 7.74 7.19 4.38
C LEU A 23 6.35 6.90 3.79
N ILE A 24 6.25 5.91 2.90
CA ILE A 24 4.98 5.51 2.27
C ILE A 24 3.98 5.05 3.34
N VAL A 25 4.42 4.16 4.24
CA VAL A 25 3.61 3.66 5.36
C VAL A 25 3.15 4.83 6.23
N TRP A 26 4.06 5.73 6.60
CA TRP A 26 3.72 6.90 7.40
C TRP A 26 2.64 7.77 6.73
N GLY A 27 2.74 8.00 5.42
CA GLY A 27 1.74 8.72 4.64
C GLY A 27 0.38 8.01 4.58
N ALA A 28 0.34 6.69 4.65
CA ALA A 28 -0.88 5.89 4.59
C ALA A 28 -1.61 5.78 5.95
N ILE A 29 -0.90 5.96 7.08
CA ILE A 29 -1.46 5.79 8.44
C ILE A 29 -2.77 6.57 8.67
N PRO A 30 -2.89 7.87 8.33
CA PRO A 30 -4.10 8.63 8.62
C PRO A 30 -5.33 8.06 7.91
N PHE A 31 -5.20 7.71 6.63
CA PHE A 31 -6.27 7.12 5.83
C PHE A 31 -6.70 5.77 6.42
N ILE A 32 -5.75 4.86 6.63
CA ILE A 32 -6.02 3.53 7.19
C ILE A 32 -6.69 3.64 8.56
N THR A 33 -6.20 4.54 9.43
CA THR A 33 -6.73 4.72 10.79
C THR A 33 -8.18 5.17 10.76
N ILE A 34 -8.51 6.18 9.96
CA ILE A 34 -9.88 6.71 9.86
C ILE A 34 -10.83 5.64 9.30
N THR A 35 -10.40 4.93 8.25
CA THR A 35 -11.23 3.89 7.62
C THR A 35 -11.48 2.71 8.55
N VAL A 36 -10.45 2.22 9.24
CA VAL A 36 -10.59 1.12 10.21
C VAL A 36 -11.44 1.56 11.40
N TYR A 37 -11.28 2.80 11.88
CA TYR A 37 -12.12 3.36 12.95
C TYR A 37 -13.61 3.41 12.55
N ALA A 38 -13.91 3.85 11.33
CA ALA A 38 -15.28 3.85 10.81
C ALA A 38 -15.86 2.43 10.68
N GLY A 39 -15.02 1.43 10.39
CA GLY A 39 -15.39 0.02 10.43
C GLY A 39 -15.68 -0.49 11.84
N LEU A 40 -14.81 -0.16 12.79
CA LEU A 40 -14.97 -0.54 14.20
C LEU A 40 -16.26 0.04 14.80
N ALA A 41 -16.63 1.26 14.42
CA ALA A 41 -17.87 1.90 14.86
C ALA A 41 -19.14 1.16 14.39
N GLN A 42 -19.04 0.28 13.38
CA GLN A 42 -20.16 -0.53 12.88
C GLN A 42 -20.23 -1.92 13.51
N VAL A 43 -19.29 -2.30 14.36
CA VAL A 43 -19.31 -3.60 15.05
C VAL A 43 -20.44 -3.61 16.09
N PRO A 44 -21.41 -4.56 16.00
CA PRO A 44 -22.52 -4.62 16.96
C PRO A 44 -22.01 -4.88 18.39
N GLN A 45 -22.47 -4.07 19.36
CA GLN A 45 -22.11 -4.24 20.77
C GLN A 45 -22.59 -5.59 21.33
N GLU A 46 -23.73 -6.09 20.86
CA GLU A 46 -24.32 -7.37 21.29
C GLU A 46 -23.36 -8.56 21.10
N LEU A 47 -22.58 -8.57 20.01
CA LEU A 47 -21.59 -9.63 19.76
C LEU A 47 -20.41 -9.56 20.75
N LEU A 48 -20.03 -8.35 21.17
CA LEU A 48 -18.97 -8.14 22.16
C LEU A 48 -19.45 -8.53 23.57
N GLU A 49 -20.70 -8.21 23.90
CA GLU A 49 -21.33 -8.60 25.16
C GLU A 49 -21.53 -10.11 25.27
N ALA A 50 -21.98 -10.76 24.20
CA ALA A 50 -22.10 -12.21 24.13
C ALA A 50 -20.74 -12.89 24.36
N ALA A 51 -19.69 -12.44 23.68
CA ALA A 51 -18.34 -12.98 23.87
C ALA A 51 -17.80 -12.76 25.30
N ALA A 52 -18.19 -11.66 25.96
CA ALA A 52 -17.85 -11.41 27.36
C ALA A 52 -18.58 -12.37 28.32
N ILE A 53 -19.86 -12.66 28.06
CA ILE A 53 -20.65 -13.65 28.81
C ILE A 53 -20.05 -15.06 28.66
N ASP A 54 -19.57 -15.39 27.46
CA ASP A 54 -18.89 -16.67 27.15
C ASP A 54 -17.47 -16.76 27.74
N GLY A 55 -16.99 -15.72 28.44
CA GLY A 55 -15.69 -15.70 29.09
C GLY A 55 -14.51 -15.59 28.12
N ALA A 56 -14.74 -15.10 26.90
CA ALA A 56 -13.69 -14.93 25.89
C ALA A 56 -12.67 -13.86 26.33
N LYS A 57 -11.38 -14.16 26.13
CA LYS A 57 -10.29 -13.19 26.39
C LYS A 57 -10.28 -12.11 25.31
N PRO A 58 -9.79 -10.88 25.58
CA PRO A 58 -9.76 -9.78 24.60
C PRO A 58 -9.11 -10.14 23.26
N TRP A 59 -8.05 -10.96 23.28
CA TRP A 59 -7.41 -11.44 22.05
C TRP A 59 -8.29 -12.40 21.23
N ALA A 60 -9.07 -13.26 21.90
CA ALA A 60 -10.04 -14.13 21.23
C ALA A 60 -11.17 -13.31 20.61
N VAL A 61 -11.71 -12.32 21.34
CA VAL A 61 -12.72 -11.39 20.83
C VAL A 61 -12.21 -10.66 19.58
N PHE A 62 -10.99 -10.12 19.63
CA PHE A 62 -10.40 -9.45 18.46
C PHE A 62 -10.27 -10.40 17.26
N ARG A 63 -9.70 -11.59 17.45
CA ARG A 63 -9.41 -12.51 16.34
C ARG A 63 -10.65 -13.18 15.76
N GLU A 64 -11.64 -13.50 16.59
CA GLU A 64 -12.80 -14.32 16.22
C GLU A 64 -14.05 -13.49 15.93
N VAL A 65 -14.17 -12.29 16.48
CA VAL A 65 -15.33 -11.40 16.28
C VAL A 65 -14.94 -10.17 15.48
N THR A 66 -14.01 -9.36 15.98
CA THR A 66 -13.70 -8.05 15.39
C THR A 66 -13.00 -8.17 14.02
N LEU A 67 -11.94 -8.98 13.93
CA LEU A 67 -11.12 -9.10 12.73
C LEU A 67 -11.90 -9.67 11.53
N PRO A 68 -12.74 -10.72 11.67
CA PRO A 68 -13.56 -11.22 10.56
C PRO A 68 -14.57 -10.19 10.07
N LEU A 69 -15.20 -9.43 10.97
CA LEU A 69 -16.13 -8.35 10.61
C LEU A 69 -15.42 -7.20 9.87
N LEU A 70 -14.16 -6.92 10.21
CA LEU A 70 -13.35 -5.91 9.52
C LEU A 70 -12.65 -6.42 8.25
N MET A 71 -12.68 -7.73 7.98
CA MET A 71 -11.98 -8.32 6.84
C MET A 71 -12.34 -7.66 5.49
N PRO A 72 -13.62 -7.33 5.18
CA PRO A 72 -13.96 -6.62 3.95
C PRO A 72 -13.24 -5.27 3.82
N ILE A 73 -13.07 -4.55 4.92
CA ILE A 73 -12.37 -3.26 4.96
C ILE A 73 -10.88 -3.46 4.70
N PHE A 74 -10.25 -4.46 5.33
CA PHE A 74 -8.84 -4.76 5.09
C PHE A 74 -8.56 -5.22 3.66
N VAL A 75 -9.48 -5.96 3.04
CA VAL A 75 -9.37 -6.33 1.61
C VAL A 75 -9.36 -5.09 0.73
N ILE A 76 -10.27 -4.14 0.98
CA ILE A 76 -10.35 -2.87 0.24
C ILE A 76 -9.06 -2.06 0.45
N LEU A 77 -8.64 -1.85 1.69
CA LEU A 77 -7.45 -1.07 2.02
C LEU A 77 -6.18 -1.67 1.41
N THR A 78 -6.01 -2.99 1.49
CA THR A 78 -4.84 -3.67 0.92
C THR A 78 -4.83 -3.57 -0.60
N SER A 79 -6.00 -3.69 -1.23
CA SER A 79 -6.12 -3.55 -2.69
C SER A 79 -5.76 -2.13 -3.15
N LEU A 80 -6.25 -1.11 -2.45
CA LEU A 80 -5.90 0.28 -2.71
C LEU A 80 -4.40 0.54 -2.51
N SER A 81 -3.81 0.00 -1.44
CA SER A 81 -2.37 0.09 -1.19
C SER A 81 -1.57 -0.46 -2.36
N ILE A 82 -1.89 -1.67 -2.85
CA ILE A 82 -1.18 -2.28 -3.98
C ILE A 82 -1.25 -1.39 -5.23
N ILE A 83 -2.42 -0.79 -5.51
CA ILE A 83 -2.59 0.11 -6.67
C ILE A 83 -1.70 1.36 -6.52
N TRP A 84 -1.69 1.97 -5.34
CA TRP A 84 -0.87 3.16 -5.07
C TRP A 84 0.63 2.83 -5.08
N ASP A 85 1.02 1.73 -4.47
CA ASP A 85 2.42 1.29 -4.36
C ASP A 85 3.03 0.97 -5.73
N PHE A 86 2.24 0.41 -6.65
CA PHE A 86 2.69 0.11 -8.01
C PHE A 86 3.00 1.38 -8.83
N GLN A 87 2.41 2.52 -8.44
CA GLN A 87 2.60 3.82 -9.08
C GLN A 87 3.58 4.72 -8.32
N VAL A 88 4.29 4.19 -7.32
CA VAL A 88 5.27 4.96 -6.55
C VAL A 88 6.35 5.53 -7.46
N PHE A 89 6.36 6.86 -7.51
CA PHE A 89 7.30 7.64 -8.29
C PHE A 89 7.87 8.76 -7.42
N GLN A 90 7.00 9.64 -6.91
CA GLN A 90 7.39 10.87 -6.24
C GLN A 90 8.31 10.62 -5.03
N GLN A 91 7.99 9.61 -4.23
CA GLN A 91 8.73 9.27 -3.01
C GLN A 91 10.18 8.90 -3.35
N ILE A 92 10.37 8.02 -4.33
CA ILE A 92 11.70 7.60 -4.80
C ILE A 92 12.43 8.77 -5.46
N TRP A 93 11.73 9.48 -6.34
CA TRP A 93 12.32 10.55 -7.15
C TRP A 93 12.85 11.71 -6.29
N VAL A 94 12.06 12.17 -5.31
CA VAL A 94 12.46 13.28 -4.44
C VAL A 94 13.51 12.86 -3.41
N MET A 95 13.40 11.65 -2.85
CA MET A 95 14.36 11.17 -1.84
C MET A 95 15.77 10.96 -2.39
N LEU A 96 15.90 10.70 -3.69
CA LEU A 96 17.18 10.50 -4.37
C LEU A 96 17.58 11.73 -5.20
N ASP A 97 17.21 12.93 -4.73
CA ASP A 97 17.57 14.22 -5.32
C ASP A 97 17.32 14.30 -6.84
N PHE A 98 16.18 13.77 -7.29
CA PHE A 98 15.75 13.76 -8.69
C PHE A 98 16.73 13.00 -9.62
N ARG A 99 17.62 12.17 -9.06
CA ARG A 99 18.68 11.41 -9.75
C ARG A 99 18.82 10.00 -9.17
N PRO A 100 17.74 9.19 -9.19
CA PRO A 100 17.84 7.80 -8.75
C PRO A 100 18.86 7.04 -9.60
N THR A 101 19.65 6.18 -8.96
CA THR A 101 20.49 5.20 -9.66
C THR A 101 19.63 4.05 -10.16
N SER A 102 20.18 3.23 -11.08
CA SER A 102 19.47 2.09 -11.69
C SER A 102 18.91 1.10 -10.68
N ASP A 103 19.52 0.99 -9.50
CA ASP A 103 19.08 0.09 -8.43
C ASP A 103 17.73 0.50 -7.82
N TYR A 104 17.30 1.74 -8.03
CA TYR A 104 16.01 2.28 -7.57
C TYR A 104 14.98 2.44 -8.70
N TYR A 105 15.25 1.89 -9.88
CA TYR A 105 14.32 1.99 -11.01
C TYR A 105 13.12 1.07 -10.81
N THR A 106 12.02 1.66 -10.33
CA THR A 106 10.68 1.09 -10.52
C THR A 106 10.23 1.33 -11.96
N MET A 107 9.14 0.67 -12.37
CA MET A 107 8.61 0.80 -13.73
C MET A 107 8.24 2.26 -14.07
N ALA A 108 7.71 3.00 -13.09
CA ALA A 108 7.42 4.44 -13.22
C ALA A 108 8.69 5.28 -13.42
N ILE A 109 9.70 5.05 -12.57
CA ILE A 109 10.99 5.76 -12.64
C ILE A 109 11.70 5.47 -13.96
N TYR A 110 11.67 4.20 -14.39
CA TYR A 110 12.29 3.77 -15.64
C TYR A 110 11.61 4.39 -16.86
N ALA A 111 10.28 4.40 -16.91
CA ALA A 111 9.53 5.08 -17.99
C ALA A 111 9.89 6.57 -18.08
N PHE A 112 9.97 7.24 -16.92
CA PHE A 112 10.36 8.65 -16.86
C PHE A 112 11.81 8.88 -17.30
N HIS A 113 12.75 8.07 -16.82
CA HIS A 113 14.17 8.14 -17.18
C HIS A 113 14.36 8.02 -18.70
N GLN A 114 13.72 7.01 -19.30
CA GLN A 114 13.79 6.78 -20.75
C GLN A 114 13.18 7.94 -21.55
N SER A 115 12.04 8.45 -21.11
CA SER A 115 11.36 9.57 -21.79
C SER A 115 12.15 10.87 -21.71
N PHE A 116 12.61 11.26 -20.51
CA PHE A 116 13.06 12.63 -20.25
C PHE A 116 14.56 12.78 -20.04
N GLN A 117 15.28 11.73 -19.61
CA GLN A 117 16.74 11.79 -19.45
C GLN A 117 17.48 11.28 -20.68
N ILE A 118 16.98 10.19 -21.29
CA ILE A 118 17.57 9.60 -22.51
C ILE A 118 16.93 10.20 -23.79
N SER A 119 15.77 10.84 -23.69
CA SER A 119 14.98 11.34 -24.84
C SER A 119 14.44 10.23 -25.77
N GLU A 120 14.32 9.00 -25.26
CA GLU A 120 13.67 7.88 -25.95
C GLU A 120 12.17 7.82 -25.60
N TYR A 121 11.43 8.83 -26.06
CA TYR A 121 9.99 8.97 -25.78
C TYR A 121 9.16 7.76 -26.23
N GLY A 122 9.55 7.09 -27.32
CA GLY A 122 8.84 5.91 -27.84
C GLY A 122 8.89 4.73 -26.87
N LEU A 123 10.07 4.46 -26.30
CA LEU A 123 10.26 3.38 -25.34
C LEU A 123 9.60 3.74 -24.00
N GLY A 124 9.77 4.98 -23.54
CA GLY A 124 9.10 5.47 -22.33
C GLY A 124 7.57 5.39 -22.41
N ALA A 125 6.99 5.76 -23.56
CA ALA A 125 5.55 5.63 -23.82
C ALA A 125 5.09 4.18 -23.82
N ALA A 126 5.86 3.26 -24.43
CA ALA A 126 5.53 1.84 -24.43
C ALA A 126 5.48 1.25 -23.00
N ILE A 127 6.44 1.62 -22.14
CA ILE A 127 6.43 1.20 -20.73
C ILE A 127 5.19 1.74 -20.02
N ALA A 128 4.86 3.02 -20.22
CA ALA A 128 3.67 3.63 -19.61
C ALA A 128 2.38 2.92 -20.03
N VAL A 129 2.25 2.53 -21.31
CA VAL A 129 1.10 1.75 -21.79
C VAL A 129 1.02 0.37 -21.11
N VAL A 130 2.15 -0.33 -20.97
CA VAL A 130 2.20 -1.61 -20.25
C VAL A 130 1.76 -1.44 -18.80
N MET A 131 2.21 -0.39 -18.11
CA MET A 131 1.79 -0.09 -16.75
C MET A 131 0.29 0.17 -16.66
N VAL A 132 -0.28 0.92 -17.60
CA VAL A 132 -1.74 1.17 -17.68
C VAL A 132 -2.50 -0.13 -17.85
N LEU A 133 -2.07 -1.03 -18.75
CA LEU A 133 -2.71 -2.33 -18.95
C LEU A 133 -2.66 -3.19 -17.69
N PHE A 134 -1.53 -3.20 -17.00
CA PHE A 134 -1.38 -3.94 -15.75
C PHE A 134 -2.30 -3.40 -14.64
N MET A 135 -2.34 -2.08 -14.48
CA MET A 135 -3.21 -1.40 -13.50
C MET A 135 -4.69 -1.57 -13.84
N PHE A 136 -5.04 -1.55 -15.12
CA PHE A 136 -6.40 -1.85 -15.57
C PHE A 136 -6.80 -3.28 -15.21
N GLY A 137 -5.91 -4.26 -15.45
CA GLY A 137 -6.10 -5.64 -15.01
C GLY A 137 -6.31 -5.78 -13.50
N ALA A 138 -5.46 -5.14 -12.70
CA ALA A 138 -5.59 -5.12 -11.24
C ALA A 138 -6.92 -4.50 -10.78
N THR A 139 -7.33 -3.40 -11.41
CA THR A 139 -8.60 -2.71 -11.13
C THR A 139 -9.79 -3.61 -11.46
N LEU A 140 -9.76 -4.34 -12.57
CA LEU A 140 -10.82 -5.30 -12.92
C LEU A 140 -10.94 -6.44 -11.91
N VAL A 141 -9.80 -6.95 -11.41
CA VAL A 141 -9.80 -7.98 -10.35
C VAL A 141 -10.41 -7.42 -9.07
N TYR A 142 -10.01 -6.21 -8.67
CA TYR A 142 -10.57 -5.52 -7.51
C TYR A 142 -12.10 -5.33 -7.62
N LEU A 143 -12.58 -4.79 -8.74
CA LEU A 143 -14.00 -4.59 -8.99
C LEU A 143 -14.78 -5.91 -8.95
N ARG A 144 -14.23 -6.99 -9.53
CA ARG A 144 -14.86 -8.32 -9.48
C ARG A 144 -14.97 -8.87 -8.05
N GLN A 145 -13.95 -8.68 -7.22
CA GLN A 145 -13.98 -9.13 -5.82
C GLN A 145 -15.02 -8.33 -5.01
N MET A 146 -15.07 -7.01 -5.22
CA MET A 146 -16.03 -6.13 -4.57
C MET A 146 -17.47 -6.51 -4.94
N LEU A 147 -17.77 -6.70 -6.23
CA LEU A 147 -19.11 -7.07 -6.69
C LEU A 147 -19.56 -8.43 -6.12
N ARG A 148 -18.66 -9.42 -6.05
CA ARG A 148 -18.97 -10.72 -5.42
C ARG A 148 -19.25 -10.62 -3.93
N THR A 149 -18.66 -9.65 -3.23
CA THR A 149 -18.89 -9.45 -1.80
C THR A 149 -20.22 -8.72 -1.55
N GLY A 150 -20.64 -7.85 -2.47
CA GLY A 150 -21.94 -7.16 -2.43
C GLY A 150 -23.14 -8.05 -2.75
N GLU A 151 -22.94 -9.22 -3.35
CA GLU A 151 -24.01 -10.22 -3.60
C GLU A 151 -24.30 -11.13 -2.37
N VAL A 152 -23.50 -11.03 -1.31
CA VAL A 152 -23.57 -11.92 -0.12
C VAL A 152 -24.17 -11.23 1.11
N GLN A 153 -24.65 -9.98 0.98
CA GLN A 153 -25.40 -9.25 2.01
C GLN A 153 -26.87 -9.11 1.61
#